data_AF-A0A938MXP5-F1
#
_entry.id   AF-A0A938MXP5-F1
#
_cell.length_a   1.000
_cell.length_b   1.000
_cell.length_c   1.000
_cell.angle_alpha   90.00
_cell.angle_beta   90.00
_cell.angle_gamma   90.00
#
_symmetry.space_group_name_H-M   'P 1'
#
loop_
_entity.id
_entity.type
_entity.pdbx_description
1 polymer ?
#
loop_
_entity_poly.entity_id
_entity_poly.type
_entity_poly.pdbx_seq_one_letter_code
_entity_poly.pdbx_strand_id
1 'polypeptide(L)'
;MPLMKRHIVLTIVLTLNCAAWAWQPAPDSMLTEWGAELTPDSAWQEYPRPALARHSWSNLNGLWKYQVTSKSATAAPTDWAGDILVPFAIESALSGVKKHITPEDALWYRRSFEVPARRDSRRTLLNFEAVDYQATVWVNDTQVGTHTGGNLPFSFDITGALKAGANTLTVRVTDATDTAYQLHGKQVSSPGGIWYTPVSGIWQTVWLEIVPPVHVTAAHITPAVSGKVVIRLATSGNATPQATVTASLAGQQVATTTGPPDNLTLTIPNPKLWSPDSPTLYDLTVTLGADKVASYVGLRETTVAKDADGHLRLFLNGKPLFHFGPLDQGWWPDGLLTPPSDSAMRSDIEFLKAAGFNTLRKHIKVEPRRYYTHCDRLGMMVWQDQVSSGTGKKRGEKGSSPEWTRLKPNPVDAEWPDAAHQQYMAELKIMIDTLGSHPSIVQWVPFNEAWGQHRTVEVGKWAVAYDSTRQINIASGGNFWPVG
;
A
#
# COMPACT_ATOMS: atom_id res chain seq x y z
N MET A 1 25.29 51.99 -64.44
CA MET A 1 23.98 52.25 -63.81
C MET A 1 22.98 51.26 -64.41
N PRO A 2 22.16 50.50 -63.66
CA PRO A 2 21.90 50.51 -62.22
C PRO A 2 22.17 49.16 -61.50
N LEU A 3 22.45 49.23 -60.20
CA LEU A 3 22.52 48.09 -59.28
C LEU A 3 21.12 47.50 -59.02
N MET A 4 20.94 46.20 -59.25
CA MET A 4 19.79 45.45 -58.72
C MET A 4 20.09 45.01 -57.28
N LYS A 5 19.50 45.73 -56.32
CA LYS A 5 19.50 45.34 -54.89
C LYS A 5 18.60 44.12 -54.72
N ARG A 6 19.18 42.97 -54.36
CA ARG A 6 18.43 41.81 -53.84
C ARG A 6 18.07 42.11 -52.38
N HIS A 7 16.78 42.33 -52.12
CA HIS A 7 16.26 42.32 -50.76
C HIS A 7 15.95 40.87 -50.37
N ILE A 8 16.82 40.28 -49.55
CA ILE A 8 16.52 39.05 -48.83
C ILE A 8 15.71 39.48 -47.61
N VAL A 9 14.41 39.19 -47.63
CA VAL A 9 13.55 39.30 -46.44
C VAL A 9 13.87 38.08 -45.58
N LEU A 10 14.62 38.28 -44.50
CA LEU A 10 14.86 37.27 -43.49
C LEU A 10 13.64 37.23 -42.57
N THR A 11 12.70 36.33 -42.84
CA THR A 11 11.58 36.05 -41.93
C THR A 11 12.14 35.32 -40.71
N ILE A 12 12.40 36.05 -39.63
CA ILE A 12 12.68 35.48 -38.32
C ILE A 12 11.38 34.87 -37.83
N VAL A 13 11.24 33.55 -37.98
CA VAL A 13 10.21 32.79 -37.27
C VAL A 13 10.68 32.70 -35.82
N LEU A 14 10.13 33.56 -34.96
CA LEU A 14 10.20 33.37 -33.52
C LEU A 14 9.37 32.12 -33.20
N THR A 15 10.01 30.96 -33.16
CA THR A 15 9.45 29.81 -32.46
C THR A 15 9.42 30.19 -30.98
N LEU A 16 8.26 30.59 -30.48
CA LEU A 16 7.98 30.54 -29.05
C LEU A 16 8.14 29.08 -28.64
N ASN A 17 9.33 28.74 -28.14
CA ASN A 17 9.50 27.60 -27.27
C ASN A 17 8.64 27.92 -26.04
N CYS A 18 7.39 27.48 -26.05
CA CYS A 18 6.72 27.14 -24.81
C CYS A 18 7.59 26.06 -24.18
N ALA A 19 8.52 26.48 -23.33
CA ALA A 19 9.18 25.57 -22.42
C ALA A 19 8.07 24.97 -21.57
N ALA A 20 7.58 23.80 -21.95
CA ALA A 20 6.90 22.93 -21.01
C ALA A 20 7.89 22.82 -19.84
N TRP A 21 7.50 23.31 -18.67
CA TRP A 21 8.31 23.16 -17.47
C TRP A 21 8.48 21.65 -17.28
N ALA A 22 9.67 21.16 -17.60
CA ALA A 22 10.02 19.79 -17.32
C ALA A 22 9.98 19.65 -15.80
N TRP A 23 9.19 18.70 -15.31
CA TRP A 23 9.18 18.37 -13.89
C TRP A 23 10.62 18.10 -13.42
N GLN A 24 10.93 18.57 -12.22
CA GLN A 24 12.14 18.22 -11.48
C GLN A 24 11.77 18.07 -10.00
N PRO A 25 12.55 17.30 -9.21
CA PRO A 25 12.41 17.32 -7.77
C PRO A 25 12.51 18.74 -7.22
N ALA A 26 11.71 19.06 -6.21
CA ALA A 26 11.70 20.39 -5.62
C ALA A 26 13.09 20.78 -5.09
N PRO A 27 13.53 22.04 -5.28
CA PRO A 27 14.88 22.48 -4.94
C PRO A 27 15.18 22.39 -3.44
N ASP A 28 16.46 22.49 -3.09
CA ASP A 28 16.97 22.47 -1.71
C ASP A 28 16.50 21.22 -0.92
N SER A 29 16.53 20.07 -1.59
CA SER A 29 16.11 18.77 -1.04
C SER A 29 17.27 17.78 -1.03
N MET A 30 17.33 16.93 -0.01
CA MET A 30 18.24 15.79 0.02
C MET A 30 17.65 14.68 -0.84
N LEU A 31 18.29 14.39 -1.97
CA LEU A 31 17.88 13.31 -2.88
C LEU A 31 18.71 12.05 -2.63
N THR A 32 18.06 10.90 -2.72
CA THR A 32 18.74 9.62 -2.88
C THR A 32 19.27 9.48 -4.31
N GLU A 33 20.14 8.50 -4.55
CA GLU A 33 20.60 8.19 -5.92
C GLU A 33 19.42 7.82 -6.85
N TRP A 34 18.46 7.03 -6.36
CA TRP A 34 17.26 6.69 -7.12
C TRP A 34 16.35 7.89 -7.35
N GLY A 35 16.22 8.79 -6.37
CA GLY A 35 15.44 10.03 -6.51
C GLY A 35 16.05 10.98 -7.53
N ALA A 36 17.39 11.02 -7.66
CA ALA A 36 18.09 11.81 -8.66
C ALA A 36 17.93 11.27 -10.10
N GLU A 37 17.72 9.96 -10.25
CA GLU A 37 17.48 9.31 -11.54
C GLU A 37 16.00 9.23 -11.94
N LEU A 38 15.10 9.58 -11.02
CA LEU A 38 13.66 9.52 -11.24
C LEU A 38 13.24 10.47 -12.38
N THR A 39 12.34 9.99 -13.22
CA THR A 39 11.66 10.77 -14.26
C THR A 39 10.16 10.53 -14.19
N PRO A 40 9.34 11.39 -14.81
CA PRO A 40 7.90 11.17 -14.85
C PRO A 40 7.49 9.84 -15.51
N ASP A 41 8.29 9.36 -16.47
CA ASP A 41 8.02 8.11 -17.20
C ASP A 41 8.53 6.87 -16.46
N SER A 42 9.45 7.02 -15.50
CA SER A 42 9.99 5.92 -14.70
C SER A 42 9.33 5.77 -13.33
N ALA A 43 8.44 6.68 -12.93
CA ALA A 43 7.79 6.67 -11.62
C ALA A 43 6.92 5.42 -11.40
N TRP A 44 7.45 4.44 -10.66
CA TRP A 44 6.74 3.25 -10.19
C TRP A 44 6.01 2.51 -11.32
N GLN A 45 6.75 2.07 -12.34
CA GLN A 45 6.22 1.39 -13.53
C GLN A 45 5.96 -0.11 -13.33
N GLU A 46 6.24 -0.64 -12.14
CA GLU A 46 6.01 -2.04 -11.81
C GLU A 46 4.54 -2.32 -11.50
N TYR A 47 4.07 -3.55 -11.81
CA TYR A 47 2.73 -3.98 -11.42
C TYR A 47 2.57 -3.97 -9.89
N PRO A 48 1.57 -3.27 -9.33
CA PRO A 48 1.50 -3.03 -7.88
C PRO A 48 1.09 -4.24 -7.04
N ARG A 49 0.44 -5.26 -7.62
CA ARG A 49 -0.18 -6.38 -6.87
C ARG A 49 0.43 -7.77 -7.18
N PRO A 50 1.71 -8.07 -6.90
CA PRO A 50 2.33 -9.34 -7.29
C PRO A 50 1.61 -10.61 -6.81
N ALA A 51 0.90 -10.56 -5.67
CA ALA A 51 0.17 -11.70 -5.12
C ALA A 51 -1.16 -12.00 -5.84
N LEU A 52 -1.60 -11.16 -6.78
CA LEU A 52 -2.79 -11.38 -7.60
C LEU A 52 -2.62 -10.67 -8.95
N ALA A 53 -1.65 -11.17 -9.73
CA ALA A 53 -1.12 -10.50 -10.91
C ALA A 53 -1.82 -10.90 -12.21
N ARG A 54 -2.05 -9.89 -13.05
CA ARG A 54 -2.56 -10.00 -14.42
C ARG A 54 -1.69 -9.21 -15.38
N HIS A 55 -1.71 -9.61 -16.65
CA HIS A 55 -1.00 -8.90 -17.71
C HIS A 55 -1.78 -7.71 -18.28
N SER A 56 -3.12 -7.71 -18.15
CA SER A 56 -3.98 -6.67 -18.75
C SER A 56 -4.16 -5.49 -17.79
N TRP A 57 -3.18 -4.60 -17.75
CA TRP A 57 -3.19 -3.42 -16.90
C TRP A 57 -2.48 -2.23 -17.56
N SER A 58 -2.67 -1.03 -17.03
CA SER A 58 -1.91 0.15 -17.44
C SER A 58 -1.64 1.06 -16.25
N ASN A 59 -0.45 1.64 -16.21
CA ASN A 59 -0.05 2.57 -15.17
C ASN A 59 -0.63 3.98 -15.40
N LEU A 60 -1.07 4.66 -14.34
CA LEU A 60 -1.54 6.05 -14.38
C LEU A 60 -0.63 7.01 -13.59
N ASN A 61 0.53 6.56 -13.12
CA ASN A 61 1.58 7.42 -12.56
C ASN A 61 2.19 8.34 -13.62
N GLY A 62 2.96 9.33 -13.16
CA GLY A 62 3.53 10.39 -13.98
C GLY A 62 2.92 11.75 -13.62
N LEU A 63 2.95 12.70 -14.56
CA LEU A 63 2.44 14.05 -14.29
C LEU A 63 0.91 14.09 -14.29
N TRP A 64 0.37 14.74 -13.27
CA TRP A 64 -1.03 15.10 -13.13
C TRP A 64 -1.12 16.60 -12.91
N LYS A 65 -2.21 17.23 -13.37
CA LYS A 65 -2.51 18.60 -12.94
C LYS A 65 -2.93 18.58 -11.48
N TYR A 66 -2.49 19.56 -10.70
CA TYR A 66 -2.94 19.73 -9.32
C TYR A 66 -3.42 21.15 -9.00
N GLN A 67 -4.26 21.26 -7.98
CA GLN A 67 -4.71 22.53 -7.41
C GLN A 67 -5.04 22.35 -5.92
N VAL A 68 -4.72 23.35 -5.10
CA VAL A 68 -5.12 23.40 -3.69
C VAL A 68 -6.20 24.46 -3.54
N THR A 69 -7.37 24.07 -3.07
CA THR A 69 -8.51 24.97 -2.83
C THR A 69 -8.90 24.95 -1.36
N SER A 70 -9.76 25.88 -0.94
CA SER A 70 -10.47 25.68 0.33
C SER A 70 -11.25 24.36 0.31
N LYS A 71 -11.26 23.65 1.42
CA LYS A 71 -12.08 22.45 1.67
C LYS A 71 -13.57 22.71 1.50
N SER A 72 -14.03 23.94 1.66
CA SER A 72 -15.42 24.34 1.40
C SER A 72 -15.76 24.41 -0.10
N ALA A 73 -14.76 24.57 -0.97
CA ALA A 73 -14.94 24.52 -2.41
C ALA A 73 -15.07 23.06 -2.88
N THR A 74 -16.30 22.67 -3.21
CA THR A 74 -16.62 21.29 -3.63
C THR A 74 -16.70 21.12 -5.15
N ALA A 75 -16.77 22.22 -5.91
CA ALA A 75 -16.69 22.18 -7.36
C ALA A 75 -15.23 21.99 -7.81
N ALA A 76 -15.03 21.22 -8.88
CA ALA A 76 -13.72 21.04 -9.48
C ALA A 76 -13.16 22.39 -9.98
N PRO A 77 -11.87 22.68 -9.76
CA PRO A 77 -11.28 23.92 -10.22
C PRO A 77 -11.15 23.94 -11.75
N THR A 78 -11.24 25.15 -12.33
CA THR A 78 -11.07 25.35 -13.77
C THR A 78 -9.62 25.71 -14.12
N ASP A 79 -8.94 26.38 -13.20
CA ASP A 79 -7.52 26.71 -13.19
C ASP A 79 -6.71 25.68 -12.38
N TRP A 80 -5.51 25.35 -12.86
CA TRP A 80 -4.63 24.37 -12.24
C TRP A 80 -3.30 25.03 -11.92
N ALA A 81 -2.81 24.82 -10.69
CA ALA A 81 -1.59 25.47 -10.20
C ALA A 81 -0.34 25.01 -10.96
N GLY A 82 -0.31 23.75 -11.39
CA GLY A 82 0.81 23.16 -12.10
C GLY A 82 0.66 21.67 -12.27
N ASP A 83 1.80 21.00 -12.49
CA ASP A 83 1.92 19.55 -12.54
C ASP A 83 2.53 19.01 -11.24
N ILE A 84 2.07 17.84 -10.82
CA ILE A 84 2.58 17.06 -9.69
C ILE A 84 2.93 15.65 -10.19
N LEU A 85 4.05 15.10 -9.75
CA LEU A 85 4.44 13.73 -10.06
C LEU A 85 3.76 12.74 -9.10
N VAL A 86 2.77 12.03 -9.62
CA VAL A 86 2.12 10.89 -8.92
C VAL A 86 3.01 9.65 -9.10
N PRO A 87 3.28 8.87 -8.03
CA PRO A 87 2.52 8.83 -6.77
C PRO A 87 3.23 9.48 -5.58
N PHE A 88 3.94 10.60 -5.77
CA PHE A 88 4.60 11.25 -4.64
C PHE A 88 3.68 12.31 -4.03
N ALA A 89 3.53 12.27 -2.70
CA ALA A 89 2.69 13.21 -1.97
C ALA A 89 3.13 14.66 -2.15
N ILE A 90 2.20 15.61 -2.05
CA ILE A 90 2.45 17.02 -2.36
C ILE A 90 3.56 17.64 -1.49
N GLU A 91 3.78 17.14 -0.28
CA GLU A 91 4.83 17.57 0.63
C GLU A 91 6.22 17.08 0.25
N SER A 92 6.33 16.02 -0.56
CA SER A 92 7.60 15.40 -0.93
C SER A 92 8.36 16.21 -1.96
N ALA A 93 9.69 16.07 -1.98
CA ALA A 93 10.51 16.69 -3.02
C ALA A 93 10.24 16.06 -4.39
N LEU A 94 10.08 14.74 -4.44
CA LEU A 94 9.83 13.98 -5.69
C LEU A 94 8.48 14.28 -6.33
N SER A 95 7.54 14.90 -5.62
CA SER A 95 6.31 15.42 -6.26
C SER A 95 6.60 16.57 -7.23
N GLY A 96 7.73 17.25 -7.08
CA GLY A 96 8.07 18.51 -7.75
C GLY A 96 7.37 19.73 -7.17
N VAL A 97 6.53 19.56 -6.14
CA VAL A 97 5.72 20.63 -5.53
C VAL A 97 6.25 21.02 -4.16
N LYS A 98 6.46 20.04 -3.26
CA LYS A 98 6.95 20.23 -1.88
C LYS A 98 6.18 21.34 -1.13
N LYS A 99 4.85 21.22 -1.11
CA LYS A 99 3.93 22.16 -0.46
C LYS A 99 3.17 21.47 0.66
N HIS A 100 3.05 22.14 1.80
CA HIS A 100 2.21 21.72 2.91
C HIS A 100 0.75 22.12 2.68
N ILE A 101 -0.19 21.21 2.94
CA ILE A 101 -1.63 21.50 3.02
C ILE A 101 -2.12 21.45 4.46
N THR A 102 -3.24 22.12 4.74
CA THR A 102 -3.86 22.22 6.06
C THR A 102 -5.21 21.49 6.11
N PRO A 103 -5.79 21.25 7.31
CA PRO A 103 -7.12 20.67 7.44
C PRO A 103 -8.27 21.44 6.76
N GLU A 104 -8.03 22.70 6.39
CA GLU A 104 -8.97 23.58 5.68
C GLU A 104 -8.78 23.58 4.17
N ASP A 105 -7.86 22.78 3.65
CA ASP A 105 -7.57 22.64 2.24
C ASP A 105 -8.22 21.38 1.63
N ALA A 106 -8.42 21.43 0.31
CA ALA A 106 -8.69 20.27 -0.53
C ALA A 106 -7.67 20.25 -1.68
N LEU A 107 -7.05 19.09 -1.89
CA LEU A 107 -6.11 18.84 -2.97
C LEU A 107 -6.85 18.17 -4.14
N TRP A 108 -6.85 18.83 -5.27
CA TRP A 108 -7.44 18.35 -6.51
C TRP A 108 -6.36 17.84 -7.45
N TYR A 109 -6.66 16.75 -8.14
CA TYR A 109 -5.84 16.19 -9.20
C TYR A 109 -6.67 16.02 -10.47
N ARG A 110 -6.04 16.18 -11.64
CA ARG A 110 -6.64 15.83 -12.93
C ARG A 110 -5.62 15.19 -13.87
N ARG A 111 -6.00 14.09 -14.49
CA ARG A 111 -5.21 13.39 -15.51
C ARG A 111 -6.06 12.94 -16.68
N SER A 112 -5.53 13.10 -17.88
CA SER A 112 -6.08 12.45 -19.07
C SER A 112 -5.43 11.09 -19.30
N PHE A 113 -6.20 10.14 -19.79
CA PHE A 113 -5.72 8.80 -20.14
C PHE A 113 -6.51 8.23 -21.32
N GLU A 114 -5.87 7.37 -22.10
CA GLU A 114 -6.47 6.77 -23.29
C GLU A 114 -7.03 5.38 -22.98
N VAL A 115 -8.23 5.11 -23.47
CA VAL A 115 -8.84 3.77 -23.42
C VAL A 115 -9.18 3.34 -24.84
N PRO A 116 -8.63 2.23 -25.35
CA PRO A 116 -8.94 1.76 -26.68
C PRO A 116 -10.43 1.38 -26.77
N ALA A 117 -11.01 1.56 -27.95
CA ALA A 117 -12.38 1.10 -28.21
C ALA A 117 -12.46 -0.42 -27.96
N ARG A 118 -13.31 -0.84 -27.03
CA ARG A 118 -13.55 -2.25 -26.71
C ARG A 118 -14.97 -2.63 -27.09
N ARG A 119 -15.11 -3.82 -27.69
CA ARG A 119 -16.40 -4.45 -28.02
C ARG A 119 -16.68 -5.72 -27.20
N ASP A 120 -15.76 -6.05 -26.28
CA ASP A 120 -15.91 -7.20 -25.40
C ASP A 120 -16.61 -6.82 -24.08
N SER A 121 -16.97 -7.81 -23.28
CA SER A 121 -17.70 -7.63 -22.02
C SER A 121 -16.79 -7.34 -20.82
N ARG A 122 -15.47 -7.17 -21.01
CA ARG A 122 -14.53 -6.98 -19.90
C ARG A 122 -14.83 -5.70 -19.13
N ARG A 123 -14.47 -5.71 -17.85
CA ARG A 123 -14.55 -4.57 -16.94
C ARG A 123 -13.21 -3.86 -16.87
N THR A 124 -13.23 -2.56 -16.63
CA THR A 124 -12.05 -1.76 -16.32
C THR A 124 -12.15 -1.28 -14.87
N LEU A 125 -11.25 -1.76 -14.03
CA LEU A 125 -11.12 -1.34 -12.64
C LEU A 125 -10.09 -0.22 -12.56
N LEU A 126 -10.45 0.88 -11.91
CA LEU A 126 -9.51 1.92 -11.47
C LEU A 126 -9.05 1.58 -10.05
N ASN A 127 -7.74 1.49 -9.85
CA ASN A 127 -7.14 1.08 -8.59
C ASN A 127 -6.23 2.19 -8.06
N PHE A 128 -6.32 2.43 -6.75
CA PHE A 128 -5.40 3.28 -6.00
C PHE A 128 -4.75 2.41 -4.93
N GLU A 129 -3.42 2.45 -4.83
CA GLU A 129 -2.71 1.72 -3.78
C GLU A 129 -2.80 2.42 -2.41
N ALA A 130 -2.82 3.76 -2.37
CA ALA A 130 -3.04 4.56 -1.17
C ALA A 130 -3.32 6.04 -1.51
N VAL A 131 -4.26 6.67 -0.80
CA VAL A 131 -4.58 8.11 -0.91
C VAL A 131 -4.89 8.65 0.48
N ASP A 132 -4.10 9.58 1.00
CA ASP A 132 -4.30 10.13 2.36
C ASP A 132 -5.07 11.46 2.32
N TYR A 133 -6.28 11.61 2.88
CA TYR A 133 -7.05 10.64 3.66
C TYR A 133 -8.45 10.32 3.10
N GLN A 134 -9.21 11.34 2.68
CA GLN A 134 -10.55 11.17 2.10
C GLN A 134 -10.54 11.52 0.62
N ALA A 135 -10.83 10.55 -0.24
CA ALA A 135 -10.84 10.70 -1.68
C ALA A 135 -12.27 10.68 -2.24
N THR A 136 -12.55 11.57 -3.20
CA THR A 136 -13.70 11.45 -4.12
C THR A 136 -13.19 11.40 -5.54
N VAL A 137 -13.73 10.49 -6.35
CA VAL A 137 -13.18 10.18 -7.68
C VAL A 137 -14.24 10.32 -8.75
N TRP A 138 -13.88 10.97 -9.86
CA TRP A 138 -14.71 11.13 -11.05
C TRP A 138 -13.98 10.67 -12.30
N VAL A 139 -14.73 10.03 -13.21
CA VAL A 139 -14.29 9.71 -14.57
C VAL A 139 -15.26 10.35 -15.55
N ASN A 140 -14.77 11.20 -16.46
CA ASN A 140 -15.59 11.97 -17.40
C ASN A 140 -16.80 12.64 -16.70
N ASP A 141 -16.53 13.37 -15.62
CA ASP A 141 -17.51 14.09 -14.78
C ASP A 141 -18.54 13.21 -14.05
N THR A 142 -18.46 11.88 -14.20
CA THR A 142 -19.28 10.92 -13.46
C THR A 142 -18.57 10.52 -12.18
N GLN A 143 -19.18 10.76 -11.02
CA GLN A 143 -18.62 10.31 -9.73
C GLN A 143 -18.67 8.78 -9.67
N VAL A 144 -17.51 8.14 -9.51
CA VAL A 144 -17.40 6.67 -9.46
C VAL A 144 -17.33 6.14 -8.03
N GLY A 145 -16.97 6.99 -7.05
CA GLY A 145 -17.00 6.62 -5.64
C GLY A 145 -16.24 7.55 -4.71
N THR A 146 -16.24 7.18 -3.43
CA THR A 146 -15.48 7.82 -2.34
C THR A 146 -14.69 6.77 -1.55
N HIS A 147 -13.61 7.19 -0.91
CA HIS A 147 -12.79 6.36 -0.02
C HIS A 147 -12.35 7.14 1.22
N THR A 148 -12.24 6.43 2.34
CA THR A 148 -11.71 6.95 3.62
C THR A 148 -10.69 5.94 4.13
N GLY A 149 -9.46 6.38 4.34
CA GLY A 149 -8.34 5.52 4.72
C GLY A 149 -7.07 5.93 3.98
N GLY A 150 -5.97 6.16 4.71
CA GLY A 150 -4.77 6.74 4.12
C GLY A 150 -3.79 5.73 3.53
N ASN A 151 -3.87 4.45 3.91
CA ASN A 151 -2.72 3.55 3.84
C ASN A 151 -2.96 2.25 3.07
N LEU A 152 -4.17 2.05 2.52
CA LEU A 152 -4.62 0.77 2.02
C LEU A 152 -5.28 0.90 0.64
N PRO A 153 -5.20 -0.15 -0.20
CA PRO A 153 -5.68 -0.07 -1.57
C PRO A 153 -7.21 -0.09 -1.66
N PHE A 154 -7.74 0.57 -2.69
CA PHE A 154 -9.16 0.53 -3.05
C PHE A 154 -9.35 0.61 -4.58
N SER A 155 -10.53 0.16 -5.04
CA SER A 155 -10.83 0.07 -6.47
C SER A 155 -12.27 0.46 -6.79
N PHE A 156 -12.49 0.99 -8.00
CA PHE A 156 -13.82 1.25 -8.56
C PHE A 156 -13.95 0.58 -9.95
N ASP A 157 -15.11 -0.03 -10.23
CA ASP A 157 -15.45 -0.41 -11.60
C ASP A 157 -15.90 0.84 -12.36
N ILE A 158 -15.05 1.32 -13.28
CA ILE A 158 -15.29 2.53 -14.06
C ILE A 158 -15.83 2.24 -15.45
N THR A 159 -16.16 0.98 -15.75
CA THR A 159 -16.56 0.53 -17.10
C THR A 159 -17.67 1.38 -17.69
N GLY A 160 -18.68 1.72 -16.88
CA GLY A 160 -19.84 2.52 -17.31
C GLY A 160 -19.55 4.01 -17.51
N ALA A 161 -18.46 4.54 -16.96
CA ALA A 161 -18.07 5.94 -17.06
C ALA A 161 -17.07 6.22 -18.20
N LEU A 162 -16.53 5.18 -18.83
CA LEU A 162 -15.52 5.28 -19.87
C LEU A 162 -16.12 5.57 -21.26
N LYS A 163 -15.34 6.27 -22.07
CA LYS A 163 -15.55 6.42 -23.51
C LYS A 163 -14.32 5.92 -24.27
N ALA A 164 -14.49 5.60 -25.56
CA ALA A 164 -13.35 5.27 -26.41
C ALA A 164 -12.47 6.50 -26.64
N GLY A 165 -11.15 6.31 -26.62
CA GLY A 165 -10.15 7.38 -26.74
C GLY A 165 -9.87 8.07 -25.41
N ALA A 166 -9.74 9.40 -25.46
CA ALA A 166 -9.37 10.21 -24.31
C ALA A 166 -10.44 10.21 -23.22
N ASN A 167 -10.04 9.94 -21.99
CA ASN A 167 -10.84 10.03 -20.78
C ASN A 167 -10.16 10.97 -19.77
N THR A 168 -10.95 11.55 -18.87
CA THR A 168 -10.44 12.40 -17.79
C THR A 168 -10.73 11.76 -16.44
N LEU A 169 -9.70 11.65 -15.60
CA LEU A 169 -9.77 11.27 -14.20
C LEU A 169 -9.58 12.52 -13.34
N THR A 170 -10.52 12.79 -12.45
CA THR A 170 -10.43 13.87 -11.45
C THR A 170 -10.53 13.25 -10.07
N VAL A 171 -9.65 13.68 -9.16
CA VAL A 171 -9.63 13.22 -7.77
C VAL A 171 -9.61 14.43 -6.85
N ARG A 172 -10.44 14.41 -5.83
CA ARG A 172 -10.43 15.39 -4.73
C ARG A 172 -10.02 14.69 -3.46
N VAL A 173 -9.04 15.25 -2.76
CA VAL A 173 -8.54 14.71 -1.49
C VAL A 173 -8.62 15.76 -0.40
N THR A 174 -9.09 15.36 0.78
CA THR A 174 -8.99 16.17 2.01
C THR A 174 -8.32 15.35 3.09
N ASP A 175 -7.53 16.03 3.91
CA ASP A 175 -6.74 15.41 4.96
C ASP A 175 -6.79 16.33 6.19
N ALA A 176 -7.16 15.78 7.36
CA ALA A 176 -7.17 16.53 8.61
C ALA A 176 -5.85 16.41 9.38
N THR A 177 -4.85 15.72 8.81
CA THR A 177 -3.53 15.49 9.37
C THR A 177 -3.62 14.92 10.78
N ASP A 178 -3.21 15.67 11.81
CA ASP A 178 -3.21 15.24 13.21
C ASP A 178 -4.36 15.84 14.03
N THR A 179 -5.39 16.41 13.40
CA THR A 179 -6.51 17.06 14.10
C THR A 179 -7.79 16.23 14.15
N ALA A 180 -7.81 15.02 13.58
CA ALA A 180 -8.99 14.16 13.52
C ALA A 180 -8.72 12.76 14.08
N TYR A 181 -9.77 11.94 14.15
CA TYR A 181 -9.66 10.51 14.41
C TYR A 181 -9.31 9.76 13.12
N GLN A 182 -8.11 10.01 12.59
CA GLN A 182 -7.58 9.36 11.38
C GLN A 182 -6.18 8.80 11.66
N LEU A 183 -5.81 7.70 11.00
CA LEU A 183 -4.55 7.01 11.25
C LEU A 183 -3.40 7.70 10.50
N HIS A 184 -2.62 8.49 11.23
CA HIS A 184 -1.55 9.33 10.65
C HIS A 184 -0.14 8.89 11.05
N GLY A 185 0.01 7.86 11.88
CA GLY A 185 1.30 7.37 12.34
C GLY A 185 2.07 8.46 13.11
N LYS A 186 3.21 8.88 12.56
CA LYS A 186 4.09 9.93 13.09
C LYS A 186 4.00 11.26 12.35
N GLN A 187 3.06 11.40 11.44
CA GLN A 187 2.87 12.59 10.63
C GLN A 187 2.15 13.67 11.43
N VAL A 188 2.67 14.89 11.48
CA VAL A 188 2.06 16.00 12.26
C VAL A 188 2.22 17.33 11.55
N SER A 189 1.31 18.27 11.83
CA SER A 189 1.34 19.62 11.23
C SER A 189 2.64 20.41 11.55
N SER A 190 3.29 20.11 12.67
CA SER A 190 4.54 20.76 13.11
C SER A 190 5.62 19.70 13.38
N PRO A 191 6.35 19.23 12.35
CA PRO A 191 7.31 18.13 12.50
C PRO A 191 8.52 18.52 13.35
N GLY A 192 9.12 17.53 14.01
CA GLY A 192 10.26 17.73 14.91
C GLY A 192 10.57 16.50 15.77
N GLY A 193 11.87 16.29 16.04
CA GLY A 193 12.33 15.13 16.79
C GLY A 193 11.97 13.82 16.10
N ILE A 194 11.09 13.03 16.73
CA ILE A 194 10.62 11.74 16.20
C ILE A 194 9.33 11.85 15.36
N TRP A 195 8.80 13.05 15.14
CA TRP A 195 7.59 13.32 14.36
C TRP A 195 7.93 13.90 13.00
N TYR A 196 7.24 13.44 11.97
CA TYR A 196 7.60 13.62 10.57
C TYR A 196 6.65 14.55 9.83
N THR A 197 7.12 15.04 8.68
CA THR A 197 6.32 15.79 7.70
C THR A 197 5.04 15.04 7.35
N PRO A 198 3.90 15.71 7.14
CA PRO A 198 2.71 15.06 6.60
C PRO A 198 2.90 14.54 5.17
N VAL A 199 2.10 13.54 4.80
CA VAL A 199 1.97 12.97 3.47
C VAL A 199 0.49 13.00 3.13
N SER A 200 0.10 13.90 2.25
CA SER A 200 -1.29 14.04 1.83
C SER A 200 -1.46 13.77 0.33
N GLY A 201 -2.64 13.31 -0.04
CA GLY A 201 -3.00 13.01 -1.41
C GLY A 201 -2.55 11.61 -1.85
N ILE A 202 -2.34 11.47 -3.16
CA ILE A 202 -1.99 10.19 -3.77
C ILE A 202 -0.50 9.91 -3.50
N TRP A 203 -0.20 8.95 -2.62
CA TRP A 203 1.17 8.62 -2.23
C TRP A 203 1.62 7.19 -2.62
N GLN A 204 0.75 6.41 -3.25
CA GLN A 204 1.11 5.16 -3.93
C GLN A 204 0.41 5.03 -5.30
N THR A 205 0.86 4.06 -6.11
CA THR A 205 0.51 3.93 -7.52
C THR A 205 -0.99 3.98 -7.83
N VAL A 206 -1.34 4.64 -8.93
CA VAL A 206 -2.68 4.62 -9.54
C VAL A 206 -2.60 3.83 -10.85
N TRP A 207 -3.55 2.93 -11.08
CA TRP A 207 -3.48 2.04 -12.24
C TRP A 207 -4.85 1.51 -12.68
N LEU A 208 -4.95 1.12 -13.94
CA LEU A 208 -6.12 0.43 -14.49
C LEU A 208 -5.86 -1.06 -14.60
N GLU A 209 -6.88 -1.87 -14.33
CA GLU A 209 -6.88 -3.30 -14.59
C GLU A 209 -8.06 -3.68 -15.47
N ILE A 210 -7.83 -4.50 -16.48
CA ILE A 210 -8.89 -5.02 -17.34
C ILE A 210 -9.15 -6.47 -16.95
N VAL A 211 -10.38 -6.76 -16.53
CA VAL A 211 -10.78 -8.06 -15.99
C VAL A 211 -12.00 -8.62 -16.72
N PRO A 212 -12.18 -9.94 -16.80
CA PRO A 212 -13.44 -10.52 -17.27
C PRO A 212 -14.62 -10.14 -16.37
N PRO A 213 -15.88 -10.27 -16.85
CA PRO A 213 -17.07 -10.03 -16.02
C PRO A 213 -17.10 -10.84 -14.72
N VAL A 214 -16.52 -12.05 -14.77
CA VAL A 214 -16.34 -12.91 -13.61
C VAL A 214 -14.84 -13.05 -13.37
N HIS A 215 -14.37 -12.60 -12.21
CA HIS A 215 -12.95 -12.50 -11.90
C HIS A 215 -12.67 -12.63 -10.41
N VAL A 216 -11.42 -12.98 -10.09
CA VAL A 216 -10.92 -13.05 -8.71
C VAL A 216 -10.60 -11.65 -8.20
N THR A 217 -11.17 -11.27 -7.06
CA THR A 217 -10.92 -9.97 -6.42
C THR A 217 -9.89 -10.08 -5.29
N ALA A 218 -9.81 -11.24 -4.62
CA ALA A 218 -8.79 -11.53 -3.61
C ALA A 218 -8.52 -13.04 -3.53
N ALA A 219 -7.33 -13.40 -3.04
CA ALA A 219 -6.95 -14.78 -2.75
C ALA A 219 -6.36 -14.89 -1.35
N HIS A 220 -7.11 -15.51 -0.44
CA HIS A 220 -6.66 -15.82 0.91
C HIS A 220 -6.02 -17.21 0.89
N ILE A 221 -4.72 -17.28 1.15
CA ILE A 221 -3.93 -18.50 1.02
C ILE A 221 -3.37 -18.84 2.39
N THR A 222 -3.83 -19.96 2.95
CA THR A 222 -3.41 -20.46 4.27
C THR A 222 -2.60 -21.74 4.10
N PRO A 223 -1.26 -21.68 4.15
CA PRO A 223 -0.41 -22.85 4.06
C PRO A 223 -0.28 -23.57 5.41
N ALA A 224 0.04 -24.86 5.35
CA ALA A 224 0.49 -25.65 6.49
C ALA A 224 1.80 -26.37 6.14
N VAL A 225 2.63 -26.64 7.16
CA VAL A 225 3.92 -27.35 6.98
C VAL A 225 3.76 -28.79 6.48
N SER A 226 2.54 -29.36 6.57
CA SER A 226 2.20 -30.67 6.00
C SER A 226 2.10 -30.70 4.47
N GLY A 227 2.15 -29.54 3.80
CA GLY A 227 1.96 -29.43 2.36
C GLY A 227 0.52 -29.11 1.96
N LYS A 228 -0.42 -29.14 2.91
CA LYS A 228 -1.81 -28.70 2.70
C LYS A 228 -1.85 -27.18 2.59
N VAL A 229 -2.47 -26.67 1.52
CA VAL A 229 -2.71 -25.24 1.30
C VAL A 229 -4.22 -25.05 1.09
N VAL A 230 -4.85 -24.30 1.99
CA VAL A 230 -6.26 -23.90 1.86
C VAL A 230 -6.33 -22.57 1.15
N ILE A 231 -7.14 -22.48 0.11
CA ILE A 231 -7.26 -21.29 -0.74
C ILE A 231 -8.74 -20.90 -0.79
N ARG A 232 -9.01 -19.63 -0.45
CA ARG A 232 -10.33 -19.02 -0.58
C ARG A 232 -10.23 -17.80 -1.47
N LEU A 233 -10.95 -17.85 -2.58
CA LEU A 233 -10.99 -16.79 -3.57
C LEU A 233 -12.25 -15.94 -3.34
N ALA A 234 -12.07 -14.65 -3.15
CA ALA A 234 -13.16 -13.70 -3.33
C ALA A 234 -13.34 -13.47 -4.83
N THR A 235 -14.59 -13.42 -5.29
CA THR A 235 -14.92 -13.29 -6.72
C THR A 235 -15.97 -12.21 -6.93
N SER A 236 -15.98 -11.65 -8.14
CA SER A 236 -17.04 -10.76 -8.62
C SER A 236 -17.75 -11.40 -9.81
N GLY A 237 -19.03 -11.09 -10.00
CA GLY A 237 -19.89 -11.65 -11.04
C GLY A 237 -20.66 -12.91 -10.62
N ASN A 238 -21.78 -13.19 -11.28
CA ASN A 238 -22.78 -14.15 -10.79
C ASN A 238 -22.54 -15.63 -11.19
N ALA A 239 -21.43 -16.00 -11.83
CA ALA A 239 -21.19 -17.41 -12.20
C ALA A 239 -19.76 -17.78 -12.66
N THR A 240 -19.06 -18.62 -11.88
CA THR A 240 -18.37 -19.83 -12.39
C THR A 240 -18.23 -20.82 -11.22
N PRO A 241 -18.72 -22.06 -11.33
CA PRO A 241 -18.83 -22.94 -10.16
C PRO A 241 -17.50 -23.51 -9.69
N GLN A 242 -16.43 -23.40 -10.49
CA GLN A 242 -15.13 -23.96 -10.17
C GLN A 242 -13.99 -23.02 -10.55
N ALA A 243 -13.00 -22.97 -9.67
CA ALA A 243 -11.67 -22.44 -9.96
C ALA A 243 -10.67 -23.59 -9.96
N THR A 244 -9.59 -23.43 -10.73
CA THR A 244 -8.46 -24.35 -10.75
C THR A 244 -7.23 -23.63 -10.24
N VAL A 245 -6.50 -24.23 -9.32
CA VAL A 245 -5.21 -23.72 -8.83
C VAL A 245 -4.14 -24.74 -9.13
N THR A 246 -3.10 -24.30 -9.84
CA THR A 246 -1.91 -25.11 -10.12
C THR A 246 -0.72 -24.48 -9.41
N ALA A 247 0.02 -25.29 -8.65
CA ALA A 247 1.28 -24.88 -8.04
C ALA A 247 2.47 -25.44 -8.82
N SER A 248 3.48 -24.60 -8.99
CA SER A 248 4.74 -24.96 -9.62
C SER A 248 5.93 -24.56 -8.76
N LEU A 249 7.00 -25.33 -8.83
CA LEU A 249 8.29 -25.01 -8.22
C LEU A 249 9.35 -25.07 -9.31
N ALA A 250 10.12 -23.99 -9.48
CA ALA A 250 11.13 -23.87 -10.53
C ALA A 250 10.58 -24.21 -11.95
N GLY A 251 9.36 -23.73 -12.24
CA GLY A 251 8.69 -23.94 -13.52
C GLY A 251 8.06 -25.33 -13.72
N GLN A 252 8.22 -26.26 -12.77
CA GLN A 252 7.61 -27.59 -12.84
C GLN A 252 6.34 -27.65 -12.00
N GLN A 253 5.23 -28.11 -12.59
CA GLN A 253 3.98 -28.32 -11.85
C GLN A 253 4.19 -29.41 -10.80
N VAL A 254 3.86 -29.10 -9.53
CA VAL A 254 3.98 -30.03 -8.39
C VAL A 254 2.64 -30.44 -7.80
N ALA A 255 1.60 -29.63 -8.00
CA ALA A 255 0.25 -29.92 -7.50
C ALA A 255 -0.81 -29.16 -8.31
N THR A 256 -2.03 -29.69 -8.34
CA THR A 256 -3.20 -29.01 -8.89
C THR A 256 -4.46 -29.38 -8.11
N THR A 257 -5.43 -28.48 -8.06
CA THR A 257 -6.75 -28.71 -7.47
C THR A 257 -7.81 -27.92 -8.21
N THR A 258 -9.03 -28.46 -8.26
CA THR A 258 -10.19 -27.81 -8.87
C THR A 258 -11.38 -27.97 -7.95
N GLY A 259 -12.14 -26.90 -7.74
CA GLY A 259 -13.27 -26.91 -6.82
C GLY A 259 -13.92 -25.54 -6.66
N PRO A 260 -14.90 -25.43 -5.73
CA PRO A 260 -15.57 -24.16 -5.43
C PRO A 260 -14.56 -23.07 -5.02
N PRO A 261 -14.67 -21.83 -5.53
CA PRO A 261 -13.69 -20.77 -5.26
C PRO A 261 -13.48 -20.45 -3.78
N ASP A 262 -14.50 -20.64 -2.94
CA ASP A 262 -14.48 -20.35 -1.51
C ASP A 262 -13.86 -21.48 -0.65
N ASN A 263 -13.56 -22.64 -1.24
CA ASN A 263 -13.02 -23.79 -0.51
C ASN A 263 -12.17 -24.71 -1.39
N LEU A 264 -11.00 -24.24 -1.81
CA LEU A 264 -10.00 -25.05 -2.52
C LEU A 264 -8.99 -25.61 -1.52
N THR A 265 -8.60 -26.87 -1.71
CA THR A 265 -7.48 -27.48 -0.99
C THR A 265 -6.49 -28.05 -1.99
N LEU A 266 -5.26 -27.56 -1.94
CA LEU A 266 -4.12 -28.04 -2.70
C LEU A 266 -3.20 -28.84 -1.76
N THR A 267 -2.60 -29.92 -2.25
CA THR A 267 -1.62 -30.71 -1.49
C THR A 267 -0.30 -30.77 -2.25
N ILE A 268 0.74 -30.17 -1.68
CA ILE A 268 2.11 -30.20 -2.20
C ILE A 268 2.85 -31.38 -1.53
N PRO A 269 3.25 -32.41 -2.28
CA PRO A 269 3.98 -33.54 -1.72
C PRO A 269 5.41 -33.13 -1.34
N ASN A 270 5.91 -33.63 -0.20
CA ASN A 270 7.27 -33.37 0.29
C ASN A 270 7.65 -31.87 0.26
N PRO A 271 6.87 -31.00 0.95
CA PRO A 271 7.01 -29.57 0.80
C PRO A 271 8.37 -29.07 1.31
N LYS A 272 9.06 -28.29 0.47
CA LYS A 272 10.11 -27.37 0.93
C LYS A 272 9.46 -26.19 1.66
N LEU A 273 9.86 -25.99 2.90
CA LEU A 273 9.33 -24.91 3.75
C LEU A 273 10.06 -23.59 3.48
N TRP A 274 9.31 -22.50 3.64
CA TRP A 274 9.84 -21.14 3.62
C TRP A 274 10.48 -20.80 4.96
N SER A 275 11.64 -20.16 4.93
CA SER A 275 12.30 -19.51 6.06
C SER A 275 13.19 -18.36 5.58
N PRO A 276 13.70 -17.50 6.48
CA PRO A 276 14.68 -16.49 6.11
C PRO A 276 15.91 -17.04 5.36
N ASP A 277 16.36 -18.25 5.70
CA ASP A 277 17.57 -18.85 5.10
C ASP A 277 17.25 -19.67 3.84
N SER A 278 15.99 -20.06 3.67
CA SER A 278 15.50 -20.85 2.53
C SER A 278 14.13 -20.32 2.11
N PRO A 279 14.05 -19.16 1.42
CA PRO A 279 12.80 -18.50 1.06
C PRO A 279 12.10 -19.19 -0.13
N THR A 280 11.79 -20.49 0.01
CA THR A 280 11.13 -21.26 -1.04
C THR A 280 9.69 -20.77 -1.25
N LEU A 281 9.38 -20.37 -2.49
CA LEU A 281 8.05 -20.00 -2.93
C LEU A 281 7.59 -20.94 -4.06
N TYR A 282 6.32 -21.30 -4.03
CA TYR A 282 5.64 -22.03 -5.11
C TYR A 282 4.80 -21.03 -5.89
N ASP A 283 5.03 -20.95 -7.20
CA ASP A 283 4.21 -20.12 -8.09
C ASP A 283 2.83 -20.74 -8.20
N LEU A 284 1.79 -19.93 -8.03
CA LEU A 284 0.40 -20.34 -8.19
C LEU A 284 -0.18 -19.71 -9.46
N THR A 285 -0.81 -20.54 -10.27
CA THR A 285 -1.72 -20.07 -11.33
C THR A 285 -3.14 -20.38 -10.92
N VAL A 286 -3.97 -19.35 -10.74
CA VAL A 286 -5.39 -19.48 -10.41
C VAL A 286 -6.20 -19.14 -11.65
N THR A 287 -7.12 -20.02 -12.03
CA THR A 287 -8.01 -19.84 -13.19
C THR A 287 -9.46 -19.90 -12.73
N LEU A 288 -10.25 -18.89 -13.09
CA LEU A 288 -11.69 -18.77 -12.83
C LEU A 288 -12.39 -18.34 -14.13
N GLY A 289 -12.98 -19.29 -14.85
CA GLY A 289 -13.57 -19.02 -16.16
C GLY A 289 -12.53 -18.44 -17.13
N ALA A 290 -12.77 -17.22 -17.61
CA ALA A 290 -11.84 -16.50 -18.49
C ALA A 290 -10.74 -15.74 -17.74
N ASP A 291 -10.81 -15.67 -16.41
CA ASP A 291 -9.82 -14.96 -15.59
C ASP A 291 -8.67 -15.90 -15.22
N LYS A 292 -7.45 -15.37 -15.32
CA LYS A 292 -6.23 -16.07 -14.97
C LYS A 292 -5.31 -15.12 -14.22
N VAL A 293 -4.99 -15.47 -12.98
CA VAL A 293 -4.11 -14.68 -12.11
C VAL A 293 -2.90 -15.49 -11.68
N ALA A 294 -1.75 -14.83 -11.63
CA ALA A 294 -0.54 -15.36 -11.00
C ALA A 294 -0.50 -14.94 -9.53
N SER A 295 -0.07 -15.85 -8.68
CA SER A 295 0.14 -15.65 -7.24
C SER A 295 1.31 -16.54 -6.80
N TYR A 296 1.55 -16.65 -5.50
CA TYR A 296 2.56 -17.55 -4.96
C TYR A 296 2.23 -17.91 -3.51
N VAL A 297 2.89 -18.95 -2.98
CA VAL A 297 2.78 -19.36 -1.58
C VAL A 297 4.11 -19.82 -1.03
N GLY A 298 4.44 -19.41 0.20
CA GLY A 298 5.53 -19.98 0.99
C GLY A 298 4.96 -20.80 2.15
N LEU A 299 5.41 -22.04 2.32
CA LEU A 299 4.88 -22.93 3.35
C LEU A 299 5.67 -22.77 4.63
N ARG A 300 5.05 -22.21 5.67
CA ARG A 300 5.69 -22.00 6.97
C ARG A 300 4.66 -21.95 8.09
N GLU A 301 5.10 -22.23 9.30
CA GLU A 301 4.30 -22.11 10.53
C GLU A 301 5.09 -21.34 11.58
N THR A 302 4.39 -20.43 12.27
CA THR A 302 4.93 -19.65 13.39
C THR A 302 4.19 -20.00 14.67
N THR A 303 4.90 -20.39 15.73
CA THR A 303 4.28 -20.73 17.02
C THR A 303 5.03 -20.09 18.19
N VAL A 304 4.39 -20.09 19.36
CA VAL A 304 5.03 -19.78 20.64
C VAL A 304 4.99 -21.03 21.49
N ALA A 305 6.15 -21.47 21.95
CA ALA A 305 6.27 -22.67 22.78
C ALA A 305 7.41 -22.51 23.79
N LYS A 306 7.45 -23.38 24.80
CA LYS A 306 8.60 -23.47 25.69
C LYS A 306 9.73 -24.25 25.02
N ASP A 307 10.96 -23.79 25.17
CA ASP A 307 12.16 -24.56 24.81
C ASP A 307 12.44 -25.68 25.83
N ALA A 308 13.53 -26.42 25.62
CA ALA A 308 13.94 -27.53 26.49
C ALA A 308 14.22 -27.09 27.94
N ASP A 309 14.56 -25.82 28.16
CA ASP A 309 14.82 -25.22 29.48
C ASP A 309 13.55 -24.61 30.10
N GLY A 310 12.41 -24.70 29.42
CA GLY A 310 11.12 -24.20 29.89
C GLY A 310 10.85 -22.72 29.59
N HIS A 311 11.69 -22.04 28.82
CA HIS A 311 11.52 -20.63 28.45
C HIS A 311 10.62 -20.48 27.22
N LEU A 312 9.68 -19.53 27.25
CA LEU A 312 8.89 -19.20 26.06
C LEU A 312 9.78 -18.63 24.96
N ARG A 313 9.68 -19.18 23.76
CA ARG A 313 10.36 -18.72 22.54
C ARG A 313 9.37 -18.60 21.39
N LEU A 314 9.76 -17.79 20.41
CA LEU A 314 9.16 -17.78 19.08
C LEU A 314 9.76 -18.93 18.28
N PHE A 315 8.91 -19.65 17.54
CA PHE A 315 9.30 -20.78 16.71
C PHE A 315 8.89 -20.53 15.27
N LEU A 316 9.75 -20.96 14.35
CA LEU A 316 9.47 -21.07 12.91
C LEU A 316 9.69 -22.51 12.48
N ASN A 317 8.67 -23.12 11.86
CA ASN A 317 8.72 -24.50 11.37
C ASN A 317 9.19 -25.51 12.45
N GLY A 318 8.68 -25.35 13.67
CA GLY A 318 8.99 -26.23 14.81
C GLY A 318 10.37 -26.02 15.45
N LYS A 319 11.12 -24.98 15.06
CA LYS A 319 12.43 -24.66 15.65
C LYS A 319 12.42 -23.27 16.30
N PRO A 320 13.07 -23.08 17.46
CA PRO A 320 13.17 -21.76 18.07
C PRO A 320 13.98 -20.84 17.16
N LEU A 321 13.49 -19.61 16.96
CA LEU A 321 14.13 -18.61 16.12
C LEU A 321 14.09 -17.25 16.81
N PHE A 322 15.25 -16.66 17.03
CA PHE A 322 15.34 -15.30 17.54
C PHE A 322 15.09 -14.31 16.40
N HIS A 323 14.06 -13.49 16.54
CA HIS A 323 13.75 -12.41 15.60
C HIS A 323 14.75 -11.27 15.81
N PHE A 324 15.79 -11.24 14.98
CA PHE A 324 16.82 -10.21 15.03
C PHE A 324 16.55 -9.20 13.91
N GLY A 325 16.10 -8.02 14.29
CA GLY A 325 15.63 -7.02 13.33
C GLY A 325 15.57 -5.60 13.88
N PRO A 326 15.72 -4.58 13.00
CA PRO A 326 15.52 -3.20 13.37
C PRO A 326 14.04 -2.81 13.37
N LEU A 327 13.77 -1.65 13.96
CA LEU A 327 12.54 -0.90 13.72
C LEU A 327 12.72 -0.11 12.41
N ASP A 328 11.86 -0.38 11.43
CA ASP A 328 11.90 0.20 10.09
C ASP A 328 10.76 1.23 9.94
N GLN A 329 11.11 2.51 9.87
CA GLN A 329 10.15 3.61 9.68
C GLN A 329 9.64 3.70 8.23
N GLY A 330 10.38 3.18 7.25
CA GLY A 330 10.06 3.33 5.83
C GLY A 330 10.02 4.80 5.38
N TRP A 331 10.97 5.62 5.83
CA TRP A 331 11.00 7.06 5.55
C TRP A 331 12.14 7.44 4.61
N TRP A 332 11.80 8.14 3.52
CA TRP A 332 12.73 8.57 2.48
C TRP A 332 12.91 10.09 2.52
N PRO A 333 14.15 10.61 2.41
CA PRO A 333 14.41 12.05 2.50
C PRO A 333 13.76 12.86 1.37
N ASP A 334 13.53 12.24 0.23
CA ASP A 334 13.02 12.84 -1.01
C ASP A 334 11.55 12.47 -1.29
N GLY A 335 11.15 11.22 -0.99
CA GLY A 335 9.81 10.69 -1.22
C GLY A 335 8.90 10.54 0.02
N LEU A 336 9.42 10.82 1.23
CA LEU A 336 8.70 10.68 2.51
C LEU A 336 8.23 9.22 2.74
N LEU A 337 6.93 8.95 2.72
CA LEU A 337 6.42 7.58 2.81
C LEU A 337 6.52 6.79 1.50
N THR A 338 6.74 7.45 0.36
CA THR A 338 6.85 6.79 -0.94
C THR A 338 8.32 6.55 -1.27
N PRO A 339 8.80 5.28 -1.35
CA PRO A 339 10.14 5.03 -1.85
C PRO A 339 10.32 5.61 -3.26
N PRO A 340 11.51 6.10 -3.64
CA PRO A 340 11.74 6.67 -4.97
C PRO A 340 11.49 5.70 -6.12
N SER A 341 11.71 4.40 -5.90
CA SER A 341 11.54 3.33 -6.89
C SER A 341 11.42 1.95 -6.23
N ASP A 342 11.01 0.93 -7.01
CA ASP A 342 10.99 -0.47 -6.55
C ASP A 342 12.39 -0.97 -6.17
N SER A 343 13.44 -0.50 -6.87
CA SER A 343 14.82 -0.86 -6.56
C SER A 343 15.32 -0.23 -5.27
N ALA A 344 14.97 1.04 -4.99
CA ALA A 344 15.30 1.70 -3.72
C ALA A 344 14.66 0.96 -2.53
N MET A 345 13.37 0.63 -2.66
CA MET A 345 12.67 -0.14 -1.64
C MET A 345 13.29 -1.52 -1.42
N ARG A 346 13.72 -2.19 -2.50
CA ARG A 346 14.38 -3.49 -2.44
C ARG A 346 15.76 -3.41 -1.79
N SER A 347 16.55 -2.36 -2.08
CA SER A 347 17.91 -2.22 -1.56
C SER A 347 17.95 -2.13 -0.04
N ASP A 348 16.95 -1.51 0.60
CA ASP A 348 16.84 -1.47 2.06
C ASP A 348 16.73 -2.90 2.64
N ILE A 349 15.91 -3.76 2.03
CA ILE A 349 15.72 -5.15 2.47
C ILE A 349 17.01 -5.96 2.25
N GLU A 350 17.66 -5.79 1.10
CA GLU A 350 18.91 -6.46 0.76
C GLU A 350 20.04 -6.06 1.71
N PHE A 351 20.16 -4.77 2.03
CA PHE A 351 21.14 -4.27 2.99
C PHE A 351 20.93 -4.87 4.37
N LEU A 352 19.69 -4.85 4.89
CA LEU A 352 19.38 -5.42 6.20
C LEU A 352 19.63 -6.92 6.25
N LYS A 353 19.30 -7.65 5.18
CA LYS A 353 19.59 -9.07 5.07
C LYS A 353 21.10 -9.35 5.07
N ALA A 354 21.87 -8.57 4.31
CA ALA A 354 23.32 -8.68 4.25
C ALA A 354 24.01 -8.32 5.59
N ALA A 355 23.41 -7.41 6.36
CA ALA A 355 23.85 -7.06 7.71
C ALA A 355 23.56 -8.15 8.77
N GLY A 356 22.88 -9.24 8.38
CA GLY A 356 22.61 -10.39 9.24
C GLY A 356 21.25 -10.33 9.96
N PHE A 357 20.39 -9.36 9.64
CA PHE A 357 19.03 -9.35 10.16
C PHE A 357 18.17 -10.40 9.45
N ASN A 358 17.28 -11.03 10.22
CA ASN A 358 16.32 -12.01 9.70
C ASN A 358 14.87 -11.53 9.79
N THR A 359 14.65 -10.39 10.45
CA THR A 359 13.35 -9.78 10.68
C THR A 359 13.46 -8.26 10.52
N LEU A 360 12.36 -7.61 10.23
CA LEU A 360 12.15 -6.17 10.40
C LEU A 360 10.79 -5.92 11.03
N ARG A 361 10.66 -4.80 11.75
CA ARG A 361 9.35 -4.31 12.20
C ARG A 361 8.98 -3.10 11.39
N LYS A 362 8.02 -3.24 10.48
CA LYS A 362 7.48 -2.11 9.73
C LYS A 362 6.60 -1.30 10.67
N HIS A 363 7.12 -0.15 11.07
CA HIS A 363 6.61 0.62 12.18
C HIS A 363 5.52 1.58 11.72
N ILE A 364 4.31 1.42 12.26
CA ILE A 364 3.09 2.24 12.03
C ILE A 364 2.89 2.72 10.59
N LYS A 365 3.20 1.86 9.61
CA LYS A 365 3.15 2.14 8.17
C LYS A 365 2.76 0.87 7.42
N VAL A 366 1.96 1.00 6.37
CA VAL A 366 1.78 -0.07 5.37
C VAL A 366 2.59 0.31 4.13
N GLU A 367 3.52 -0.54 3.72
CA GLU A 367 4.35 -0.30 2.53
C GLU A 367 3.59 -0.64 1.23
N PRO A 368 4.08 -0.19 0.05
CA PRO A 368 3.61 -0.72 -1.21
C PRO A 368 3.64 -2.25 -1.22
N ARG A 369 2.62 -2.92 -1.75
CA ARG A 369 2.47 -4.39 -1.67
C ARG A 369 3.68 -5.19 -2.19
N ARG A 370 4.46 -4.57 -3.08
CA ARG A 370 5.71 -5.11 -3.60
C ARG A 370 6.79 -5.28 -2.52
N TYR A 371 6.82 -4.44 -1.48
CA TYR A 371 7.72 -4.57 -0.33
C TYR A 371 7.64 -5.96 0.30
N TYR A 372 6.42 -6.42 0.58
CA TYR A 372 6.19 -7.73 1.18
C TYR A 372 6.57 -8.87 0.23
N THR A 373 6.37 -8.67 -1.08
CA THR A 373 6.84 -9.62 -2.10
C THR A 373 8.36 -9.73 -2.12
N HIS A 374 9.08 -8.61 -1.98
CA HIS A 374 10.53 -8.63 -1.84
C HIS A 374 10.96 -9.31 -0.54
N CYS A 375 10.28 -9.04 0.58
CA CYS A 375 10.54 -9.73 1.86
C CYS A 375 10.36 -11.25 1.73
N ASP A 376 9.30 -11.70 1.05
CA ASP A 376 9.02 -13.11 0.80
C ASP A 376 10.14 -13.77 -0.02
N ARG A 377 10.63 -13.09 -1.06
CA ARG A 377 11.66 -13.61 -1.98
C ARG A 377 13.07 -13.58 -1.39
N LEU A 378 13.39 -12.53 -0.64
CA LEU A 378 14.72 -12.33 -0.03
C LEU A 378 14.87 -13.08 1.30
N GLY A 379 13.77 -13.60 1.86
CA GLY A 379 13.81 -14.29 3.15
C GLY A 379 14.00 -13.31 4.31
N MET A 380 13.12 -12.33 4.41
CA MET A 380 13.05 -11.36 5.51
C MET A 380 11.71 -11.50 6.21
N MET A 381 11.69 -11.77 7.52
CA MET A 381 10.43 -11.77 8.28
C MET A 381 9.98 -10.34 8.59
N VAL A 382 8.68 -10.14 8.72
CA VAL A 382 8.07 -8.84 8.98
C VAL A 382 7.15 -8.93 10.18
N TRP A 383 7.35 -8.02 11.13
CA TRP A 383 6.32 -7.60 12.08
C TRP A 383 5.62 -6.41 11.46
N GLN A 384 4.33 -6.57 11.17
CA GLN A 384 3.55 -5.53 10.51
C GLN A 384 2.70 -4.80 11.55
N ASP A 385 3.02 -3.53 11.75
CA ASP A 385 2.20 -2.64 12.57
C ASP A 385 1.00 -2.12 11.78
N GLN A 386 -0.15 -2.02 12.43
CA GLN A 386 -1.20 -1.14 11.96
C GLN A 386 -0.77 0.32 12.17
N VAL A 387 -1.14 1.18 11.22
CA VAL A 387 -0.92 2.62 11.38
C VAL A 387 -1.67 3.08 12.62
N SER A 388 -0.95 3.70 13.56
CA SER A 388 -1.48 4.12 14.86
C SER A 388 -1.54 5.66 14.95
N SER A 389 -2.02 6.21 16.07
CA SER A 389 -2.31 7.65 16.27
C SER A 389 -3.59 8.15 15.61
N GLY A 390 -4.09 9.32 16.03
CA GLY A 390 -5.34 9.91 15.53
C GLY A 390 -6.43 10.03 16.60
N THR A 391 -6.28 10.90 17.58
CA THR A 391 -7.19 10.99 18.73
C THR A 391 -8.21 12.14 18.63
N GLY A 392 -8.40 12.72 17.44
CA GLY A 392 -9.22 13.93 17.28
C GLY A 392 -8.63 15.18 17.92
N LYS A 393 -7.34 15.15 18.26
CA LYS A 393 -6.60 16.20 18.98
C LYS A 393 -5.20 16.29 18.42
N LYS A 394 -4.67 17.49 18.34
CA LYS A 394 -3.29 17.72 17.89
C LYS A 394 -2.31 17.03 18.81
N ARG A 395 -1.18 16.61 18.26
CA ARG A 395 -0.12 16.02 19.07
C ARG A 395 0.32 17.01 20.15
N GLY A 396 0.43 16.52 21.39
CA GLY A 396 0.85 17.32 22.55
C GLY A 396 -0.31 17.93 23.34
N GLU A 397 -1.53 17.93 22.80
CA GLU A 397 -2.72 18.30 23.56
C GLU A 397 -3.06 17.24 24.63
N LYS A 398 -3.68 17.69 25.72
CA LYS A 398 -4.10 16.80 26.81
C LYS A 398 -5.10 15.75 26.29
N GLY A 399 -4.75 14.48 26.46
CA GLY A 399 -5.55 13.36 25.97
C GLY A 399 -5.35 13.03 24.49
N SER A 400 -4.26 13.51 23.87
CA SER A 400 -3.84 13.07 22.52
C SER A 400 -3.25 11.65 22.49
N SER A 401 -3.05 11.05 23.65
CA SER A 401 -2.75 9.63 23.87
C SER A 401 -3.16 9.27 25.30
N PRO A 402 -3.48 8.01 25.60
CA PRO A 402 -3.55 7.52 26.96
C PRO A 402 -2.21 7.74 27.68
N GLU A 403 -2.26 7.80 29.02
CA GLU A 403 -1.05 7.94 29.83
C GLU A 403 -0.10 6.77 29.57
N TRP A 404 1.17 7.07 29.33
CA TRP A 404 2.18 6.03 29.14
C TRP A 404 2.61 5.47 30.49
N THR A 405 2.16 4.26 30.80
CA THR A 405 2.29 3.68 32.14
C THR A 405 3.60 2.93 32.38
N ARG A 406 4.47 2.79 31.36
CA ARG A 406 5.80 2.14 31.44
C ARG A 406 5.77 0.80 32.17
N LEU A 407 4.98 -0.15 31.65
CA LEU A 407 4.80 -1.51 32.20
C LEU A 407 4.05 -1.58 33.55
N LYS A 408 3.54 -0.46 34.10
CA LYS A 408 2.64 -0.57 35.25
C LYS A 408 1.37 -1.34 34.86
N PRO A 409 0.85 -2.18 35.77
CA PRO A 409 -0.37 -2.93 35.52
C PRO A 409 -1.58 -1.99 35.40
N ASN A 410 -2.63 -2.49 34.76
CA ASN A 410 -3.92 -1.80 34.59
C ASN A 410 -3.80 -0.42 33.89
N PRO A 411 -3.20 -0.35 32.69
CA PRO A 411 -3.26 0.87 31.90
C PRO A 411 -4.71 1.23 31.55
N VAL A 412 -4.94 2.51 31.26
CA VAL A 412 -6.23 3.02 30.80
C VAL A 412 -6.11 3.37 29.33
N ASP A 413 -7.05 2.91 28.53
CA ASP A 413 -7.14 3.21 27.10
C ASP A 413 -7.68 4.62 26.84
N ALA A 414 -7.44 5.15 25.65
CA ALA A 414 -8.18 6.32 25.19
C ALA A 414 -9.64 5.96 24.88
N GLU A 415 -10.54 6.89 25.14
CA GLU A 415 -11.93 6.82 24.71
C GLU A 415 -12.04 7.33 23.28
N TRP A 416 -12.41 6.44 22.36
CA TRP A 416 -12.69 6.75 20.97
C TRP A 416 -14.19 6.68 20.70
N PRO A 417 -14.75 7.63 19.90
CA PRO A 417 -16.10 7.50 19.37
C PRO A 417 -16.26 6.18 18.59
N ASP A 418 -17.45 5.56 18.64
CA ASP A 418 -17.71 4.29 17.96
C ASP A 418 -17.36 4.34 16.47
N ALA A 419 -17.75 5.41 15.78
CA ALA A 419 -17.46 5.58 14.35
C ALA A 419 -15.95 5.58 14.04
N ALA A 420 -15.14 6.21 14.90
CA ALA A 420 -13.69 6.24 14.75
C ALA A 420 -13.08 4.85 15.01
N HIS A 421 -13.57 4.13 16.02
CA HIS A 421 -13.17 2.75 16.27
C HIS A 421 -13.52 1.83 15.10
N GLN A 422 -14.72 1.95 14.53
CA GLN A 422 -15.13 1.16 13.36
C GLN A 422 -14.26 1.46 12.13
N GLN A 423 -13.87 2.71 11.92
CA GLN A 423 -12.92 3.06 10.85
C GLN A 423 -11.54 2.42 11.09
N TYR A 424 -11.01 2.49 12.32
CA TYR A 424 -9.76 1.79 12.67
C TYR A 424 -9.86 0.28 12.41
N MET A 425 -10.96 -0.37 12.80
CA MET A 425 -11.18 -1.79 12.57
C MET A 425 -11.32 -2.14 11.09
N ALA A 426 -11.95 -1.27 10.29
CA ALA A 426 -12.04 -1.44 8.84
C ALA A 426 -10.66 -1.41 8.19
N GLU A 427 -9.81 -0.44 8.56
CA GLU A 427 -8.44 -0.36 8.07
C GLU A 427 -7.59 -1.56 8.55
N LEU A 428 -7.70 -1.96 9.82
CA LEU A 428 -6.98 -3.12 10.35
C LEU A 428 -7.36 -4.40 9.58
N LYS A 429 -8.66 -4.60 9.33
CA LYS A 429 -9.16 -5.73 8.55
C LYS A 429 -8.64 -5.71 7.12
N ILE A 430 -8.70 -4.56 6.44
CA ILE A 430 -8.20 -4.44 5.06
C ILE A 430 -6.69 -4.69 5.01
N MET A 431 -5.92 -4.24 6.01
CA MET A 431 -4.49 -4.54 6.11
C MET A 431 -4.25 -6.05 6.19
N ILE A 432 -4.91 -6.75 7.12
CA ILE A 432 -4.74 -8.20 7.28
C ILE A 432 -5.23 -8.95 6.04
N ASP A 433 -6.34 -8.54 5.42
CA ASP A 433 -6.85 -9.17 4.19
C ASP A 433 -5.89 -9.01 3.00
N THR A 434 -5.31 -7.82 2.88
CA THR A 434 -4.37 -7.50 1.80
C THR A 434 -3.05 -8.22 1.97
N LEU A 435 -2.59 -8.35 3.21
CA LEU A 435 -1.23 -8.78 3.52
C LEU A 435 -1.11 -10.21 4.06
N GLY A 436 -2.22 -10.83 4.48
CA GLY A 436 -2.26 -12.09 5.21
C GLY A 436 -1.77 -13.32 4.43
N SER A 437 -1.64 -13.22 3.11
CA SER A 437 -1.08 -14.30 2.27
C SER A 437 0.45 -14.23 2.15
N HIS A 438 1.11 -13.18 2.65
CA HIS A 438 2.58 -13.07 2.63
C HIS A 438 3.24 -13.99 3.69
N PRO A 439 4.09 -14.96 3.29
CA PRO A 439 4.79 -15.82 4.24
C PRO A 439 5.77 -15.04 5.14
N SER A 440 6.33 -13.93 4.66
CA SER A 440 7.25 -13.07 5.43
C SER A 440 6.60 -12.47 6.67
N ILE A 441 5.31 -12.17 6.65
CA ILE A 441 4.65 -11.60 7.82
C ILE A 441 4.46 -12.71 8.84
N VAL A 442 5.02 -12.52 10.03
CA VAL A 442 4.99 -13.49 11.15
C VAL A 442 4.26 -12.95 12.38
N GLN A 443 3.99 -11.65 12.43
CA GLN A 443 3.34 -11.02 13.58
C GLN A 443 2.57 -9.77 13.17
N TRP A 444 1.40 -9.57 13.77
CA TRP A 444 0.62 -8.33 13.67
C TRP A 444 0.79 -7.49 14.94
N VAL A 445 0.88 -6.17 14.76
CA VAL A 445 0.98 -5.20 15.87
C VAL A 445 -0.12 -4.14 15.75
N PRO A 446 -1.28 -4.32 16.40
CA PRO A 446 -2.37 -3.35 16.36
C PRO A 446 -2.02 -1.95 16.91
N PHE A 447 -1.25 -1.87 18.00
CA PHE A 447 -0.89 -0.59 18.63
C PHE A 447 0.60 -0.49 18.99
N ASN A 448 1.12 0.74 18.93
CA ASN A 448 2.47 1.09 19.35
C ASN A 448 2.47 2.22 20.40
N GLU A 449 3.20 2.04 21.49
CA GLU A 449 3.57 3.07 22.49
C GLU A 449 2.39 3.91 23.00
N ALA A 450 1.23 3.27 23.16
CA ALA A 450 -0.02 3.91 23.55
C ALA A 450 -0.63 4.87 22.50
N TRP A 451 -0.01 5.05 21.34
CA TRP A 451 -0.49 5.97 20.31
C TRP A 451 -1.78 5.49 19.67
N GLY A 452 -2.84 6.29 19.85
CA GLY A 452 -4.19 5.91 19.41
C GLY A 452 -4.71 4.64 20.07
N GLN A 453 -4.09 4.17 21.15
CA GLN A 453 -4.44 2.91 21.80
C GLN A 453 -5.81 3.03 22.49
N HIS A 454 -6.77 2.24 22.02
CA HIS A 454 -8.16 2.24 22.47
C HIS A 454 -8.77 0.85 22.33
N ARG A 455 -9.70 0.50 23.24
CA ARG A 455 -10.38 -0.81 23.25
C ARG A 455 -9.41 -1.98 23.03
N THR A 456 -8.23 -1.89 23.64
CA THR A 456 -7.05 -2.69 23.32
C THR A 456 -7.41 -4.17 23.33
N VAL A 457 -7.98 -4.67 24.43
CA VAL A 457 -8.35 -6.10 24.59
C VAL A 457 -9.38 -6.56 23.56
N GLU A 458 -10.34 -5.72 23.18
CA GLU A 458 -11.33 -6.04 22.14
C GLU A 458 -10.65 -6.22 20.78
N VAL A 459 -9.79 -5.27 20.40
CA VAL A 459 -9.01 -5.32 19.14
C VAL A 459 -8.14 -6.56 19.08
N GLY A 460 -7.44 -6.92 20.15
CA GLY A 460 -6.59 -8.12 20.14
C GLY A 460 -7.37 -9.42 20.09
N LYS A 461 -8.48 -9.53 20.82
CA LYS A 461 -9.36 -10.71 20.73
C LYS A 461 -9.89 -10.88 19.31
N TRP A 462 -10.29 -9.78 18.69
CA TRP A 462 -10.71 -9.78 17.29
C TRP A 462 -9.56 -10.24 16.37
N ALA A 463 -8.36 -9.67 16.52
CA ALA A 463 -7.21 -10.00 15.66
C ALA A 463 -6.79 -11.48 15.77
N VAL A 464 -6.77 -12.04 16.99
CA VAL A 464 -6.49 -13.46 17.23
C VAL A 464 -7.54 -14.36 16.58
N ALA A 465 -8.81 -13.98 16.65
CA ALA A 465 -9.90 -14.74 16.02
C ALA A 465 -9.88 -14.60 14.48
N TYR A 466 -9.43 -13.45 13.97
CA TYR A 466 -9.43 -13.13 12.55
C TYR A 466 -8.28 -13.82 11.78
N ASP A 467 -7.06 -13.76 12.33
CA ASP A 467 -5.88 -14.47 11.79
C ASP A 467 -5.17 -15.24 12.90
N SER A 468 -5.51 -16.53 13.02
CA SER A 468 -4.87 -17.45 13.97
C SER A 468 -3.54 -18.02 13.47
N THR A 469 -3.08 -17.64 12.29
CA THR A 469 -1.85 -18.19 11.70
C THR A 469 -0.59 -17.43 12.13
N ARG A 470 -0.74 -16.34 12.87
CA ARG A 470 0.33 -15.43 13.30
C ARG A 470 0.15 -15.02 14.75
N GLN A 471 1.25 -14.60 15.38
CA GLN A 471 1.21 -13.99 16.71
C GLN A 471 0.63 -12.56 16.63
N ILE A 472 -0.06 -12.15 17.70
CA ILE A 472 -0.54 -10.78 17.88
C ILE A 472 0.22 -10.13 19.04
N ASN A 473 1.03 -9.11 18.75
CA ASN A 473 1.58 -8.25 19.78
C ASN A 473 0.71 -6.99 19.87
N ILE A 474 -0.28 -7.03 20.77
CA ILE A 474 -1.39 -6.08 20.78
C ILE A 474 -0.96 -4.62 20.98
N ALA A 475 0.05 -4.39 21.82
CA ALA A 475 0.45 -3.08 22.32
C ALA A 475 1.95 -3.10 22.61
N SER A 476 2.74 -2.83 21.57
CA SER A 476 4.20 -2.86 21.65
C SER A 476 4.75 -1.59 22.28
N GLY A 477 5.82 -1.69 23.09
CA GLY A 477 6.61 -0.54 23.61
C GLY A 477 5.91 0.38 24.62
N GLY A 478 4.64 0.12 24.95
CA GLY A 478 3.78 1.07 25.65
C GLY A 478 3.14 0.54 26.92
N ASN A 479 1.82 0.64 26.93
CA ASN A 479 0.94 0.19 28.00
C ASN A 479 0.73 -1.31 27.90
N PHE A 480 1.14 -2.04 28.95
CA PHE A 480 1.02 -3.49 28.97
C PHE A 480 -0.41 -3.91 29.30
N TRP A 481 -1.09 -4.50 28.32
CA TRP A 481 -2.36 -5.18 28.53
C TRP A 481 -2.13 -6.69 28.63
N PRO A 482 -2.72 -7.37 29.61
CA PRO A 482 -2.65 -8.82 29.70
C PRO A 482 -3.47 -9.41 28.55
N VAL A 483 -2.80 -9.84 27.49
CA VAL A 483 -3.42 -10.63 26.42
C VAL A 483 -2.49 -11.77 26.03
N GLY A 484 -3.04 -12.98 26.12
CA GLY A 484 -2.57 -14.24 25.51
C GLY A 484 -1.10 -14.57 25.66
#